data_AF-A0A1F9X2F2-F1
#
_entry.id   AF-A0A1F9X2F2-F1
#
_cell.length_a   1.000
_cell.length_b   1.000
_cell.length_c   1.000
_cell.angle_alpha   90.00
_cell.angle_beta   90.00
_cell.angle_gamma   90.00
#
_symmetry.space_group_name_H-M   'P 1'
#
loop_
_entity.id
_entity.type
_entity.pdbx_description
1 polymer ?
#
loop_
_entity_poly.entity_id
_entity_poly.type
_entity_poly.pdbx_seq_one_letter_code
_entity_poly.pdbx_strand_id
1 'polypeptide(L)'
;MHYQQNSFTELFKELYRRIFQRNPIIVLIAGLCPVLAISTTVSNAFSMSIIVLCVLLLSDVTIRLVRQFFKIELMYFLHVLILSFYVTIVDLFLKGFYIEISNNLGIFIPLIAVNCLFFEQYENSRKQPSFLLSLFSAIGSGIGFALIMIFVSFLRELLGSGKVFEVTVFSKPPAIFSLAPGGFIVIGFITAFIAYIGKRFNRDDK
;
A
#
# COMPACT_ATOMS: atom_id res chain seq x y z
N MET A 1 -8.53 -36.03 -2.18
CA MET A 1 -7.19 -36.03 -1.54
C MET A 1 -6.15 -35.49 -2.54
N HIS A 2 -5.96 -34.17 -2.62
CA HIS A 2 -4.85 -33.52 -3.36
C HIS A 2 -4.37 -32.29 -2.57
N TYR A 3 -3.91 -32.53 -1.33
CA TYR A 3 -3.43 -31.49 -0.41
C TYR A 3 -1.91 -31.64 -0.21
N GLN A 4 -1.09 -31.74 -1.27
CA GLN A 4 0.37 -31.79 -1.05
C GLN A 4 1.29 -31.59 -2.29
N GLN A 5 0.98 -30.67 -3.22
CA GLN A 5 1.95 -30.31 -4.26
C GLN A 5 2.30 -28.81 -4.17
N ASN A 6 3.29 -28.52 -3.33
CA ASN A 6 4.08 -27.28 -3.19
C ASN A 6 3.45 -26.05 -2.51
N SER A 7 3.35 -26.11 -1.18
CA SER A 7 3.10 -24.95 -0.29
C SER A 7 3.96 -23.72 -0.66
N PHE A 8 5.24 -23.91 -0.97
CA PHE A 8 6.17 -22.82 -1.30
C PHE A 8 5.86 -22.17 -2.66
N THR A 9 5.51 -22.94 -3.68
CA THR A 9 5.18 -22.41 -5.01
C THR A 9 3.89 -21.60 -4.97
N GLU A 10 2.88 -22.05 -4.21
CA GLU A 10 1.63 -21.30 -4.03
C GLU A 10 1.84 -19.99 -3.25
N LEU A 11 2.76 -19.96 -2.27
CA LEU A 11 3.14 -18.74 -1.54
C LEU A 11 3.80 -17.71 -2.48
N PHE A 12 4.77 -18.14 -3.28
CA PHE A 12 5.43 -17.26 -4.25
C PHE A 12 4.48 -16.79 -5.35
N LYS A 13 3.57 -17.66 -5.79
CA LYS A 13 2.55 -17.33 -6.78
C LYS A 13 1.57 -16.27 -6.24
N GLU A 14 1.12 -16.39 -5.00
CA GLU A 14 0.24 -15.40 -4.38
C GLU A 14 0.96 -14.07 -4.16
N LEU A 15 2.23 -14.10 -3.72
CA LEU A 15 3.07 -12.92 -3.60
C LEU A 15 3.23 -12.19 -4.94
N TYR A 16 3.61 -12.94 -5.99
CA TYR A 16 3.77 -12.40 -7.34
C TYR A 16 2.46 -11.85 -7.89
N ARG A 17 1.35 -12.58 -7.69
CA ARG A 17 0.02 -12.14 -8.08
C ARG A 17 -0.36 -10.83 -7.39
N ARG A 18 -0.08 -10.67 -6.11
CA ARG A 18 -0.37 -9.45 -5.34
C ARG A 18 0.47 -8.24 -5.76
N ILE A 19 1.72 -8.47 -6.16
CA ILE A 19 2.61 -7.39 -6.61
C ILE A 19 2.25 -6.95 -8.04
N PHE A 20 2.02 -7.90 -8.96
CA PHE A 20 1.91 -7.61 -10.40
C PHE A 20 0.51 -7.76 -11.00
N GLN A 21 -0.25 -8.80 -10.64
CA GLN A 21 -1.51 -9.13 -11.33
C GLN A 21 -2.74 -8.48 -10.68
N ARG A 22 -2.75 -8.35 -9.35
CA ARG A 22 -3.87 -7.85 -8.54
C ARG A 22 -3.34 -6.85 -7.52
N ASN A 23 -2.56 -5.89 -8.00
CA ASN A 23 -1.99 -4.85 -7.17
C ASN A 23 -3.10 -3.98 -6.56
N PRO A 24 -3.11 -3.76 -5.23
CA PRO A 24 -4.17 -3.03 -4.54
C PRO A 24 -4.40 -1.62 -5.09
N ILE A 25 -3.36 -0.91 -5.54
CA ILE A 25 -3.52 0.48 -6.01
C ILE A 25 -3.98 0.53 -7.47
N ILE A 26 -3.37 -0.24 -8.38
CA ILE A 26 -3.65 -0.12 -9.83
C ILE A 26 -4.96 -0.81 -10.21
N VAL A 27 -5.18 -2.02 -9.70
CA VAL A 27 -6.30 -2.87 -10.13
C VAL A 27 -7.53 -2.65 -9.26
N LEU A 28 -7.31 -2.36 -7.96
CA LEU A 28 -8.39 -2.21 -6.99
C LEU A 28 -8.65 -0.76 -6.57
N ILE A 29 -7.80 0.18 -6.99
CA ILE A 29 -7.96 1.61 -6.68
C ILE A 29 -8.05 1.83 -5.15
N ALA A 30 -7.33 0.99 -4.38
CA ALA A 30 -7.28 1.04 -2.93
C ALA A 30 -5.98 1.71 -2.47
N GLY A 31 -6.03 2.46 -1.37
CA GLY A 31 -4.86 3.15 -0.82
C GLY A 31 -4.52 4.50 -1.45
N LEU A 32 -5.45 5.12 -2.20
CA LEU A 32 -5.20 6.40 -2.86
C LEU A 32 -5.02 7.57 -1.89
N CYS A 33 -5.68 7.56 -0.73
CA CYS A 33 -5.64 8.68 0.22
C CYS A 33 -4.22 9.09 0.63
N PRO A 34 -3.35 8.17 1.13
CA PRO A 34 -1.97 8.53 1.46
C PRO A 34 -1.12 8.81 0.22
N VAL A 35 -1.42 8.18 -0.91
CA VAL A 35 -0.70 8.43 -2.17
C VAL A 35 -0.92 9.88 -2.58
N LEU A 36 -2.15 10.38 -2.60
CA LEU A 36 -2.42 11.76 -3.04
C LEU A 36 -1.83 12.81 -2.09
N ALA A 37 -1.83 12.54 -0.78
CA ALA A 37 -1.44 13.52 0.22
C ALA A 37 0.08 13.57 0.49
N ILE A 38 0.79 12.44 0.48
CA ILE A 38 2.17 12.34 0.99
C ILE A 38 3.21 12.13 -0.13
N SER A 39 2.79 11.77 -1.35
CA SER A 39 3.71 11.52 -2.48
C SER A 39 4.29 12.80 -3.11
N THR A 40 4.45 13.88 -2.35
CA THR A 40 5.17 15.07 -2.80
C THR A 40 6.69 14.91 -2.71
N THR A 41 7.16 14.05 -1.79
CA THR A 41 8.58 13.76 -1.58
C THR A 41 8.80 12.27 -1.40
N VAL A 42 9.82 11.74 -2.07
CA VAL A 42 10.16 10.30 -2.05
C VAL A 42 10.53 9.83 -0.64
N SER A 43 11.19 10.68 0.15
CA SER A 43 11.57 10.35 1.54
C SER A 43 10.35 10.08 2.44
N ASN A 44 9.34 10.95 2.37
CA ASN A 44 8.10 10.76 3.15
C ASN A 44 7.31 9.56 2.61
N ALA A 45 7.29 9.39 1.29
CA ALA A 45 6.65 8.26 0.63
C ALA A 45 7.21 6.90 1.06
N PHE A 46 8.54 6.81 1.15
CA PHE A 46 9.25 5.62 1.60
C PHE A 46 8.92 5.30 3.07
N SER A 47 9.02 6.32 3.94
CA SER A 47 8.73 6.18 5.37
C SER A 47 7.30 5.70 5.63
N MET A 48 6.33 6.31 4.94
CA MET A 48 4.92 5.91 5.01
C MET A 48 4.69 4.48 4.54
N SER A 49 5.36 4.06 3.47
CA SER A 49 5.20 2.73 2.90
C SER A 49 5.71 1.63 3.83
N ILE A 50 6.82 1.87 4.53
CA ILE A 50 7.36 0.95 5.53
C ILE A 50 6.39 0.82 6.71
N ILE A 51 5.89 1.95 7.23
CA ILE A 51 4.93 1.94 8.33
C ILE A 51 3.69 1.14 7.95
N VAL A 52 3.11 1.42 6.78
CA VAL A 52 1.92 0.72 6.28
C VAL A 52 2.19 -0.76 6.13
N LEU A 53 3.32 -1.17 5.57
CA LEU A 53 3.70 -2.59 5.44
C LEU A 53 3.76 -3.28 6.82
N CYS A 54 4.46 -2.68 7.79
CA CYS A 54 4.56 -3.23 9.14
C CYS A 54 3.20 -3.37 9.83
N VAL A 55 2.37 -2.32 9.79
CA VAL A 55 1.04 -2.31 10.39
C VAL A 55 0.10 -3.31 9.68
N LEU A 56 0.21 -3.46 8.36
CA LEU A 56 -0.58 -4.39 7.57
C LEU A 56 -0.29 -5.84 7.96
N LEU A 57 0.99 -6.17 8.17
CA LEU A 57 1.39 -7.51 8.61
C LEU A 57 0.90 -7.83 10.02
N LEU A 58 1.12 -6.91 10.96
CA LEU A 58 0.73 -7.10 12.36
C LEU A 58 -0.80 -7.22 12.50
N SER A 59 -1.54 -6.36 11.82
CA SER A 59 -3.01 -6.40 11.84
C SER A 59 -3.55 -7.70 11.23
N ASP A 60 -3.06 -8.13 10.05
CA ASP A 60 -3.53 -9.36 9.40
C ASP A 60 -3.34 -10.60 10.28
N VAL A 61 -2.17 -10.71 10.92
CA VAL A 61 -1.86 -11.81 11.84
C VAL A 61 -2.85 -11.82 13.01
N THR A 62 -3.05 -10.68 13.67
CA THR A 62 -3.92 -10.57 14.84
C THR A 62 -5.38 -10.86 14.50
N ILE A 63 -5.89 -10.30 13.40
CA ILE A 63 -7.27 -10.54 12.97
C ILE A 63 -7.51 -12.01 12.68
N ARG A 64 -6.53 -12.70 12.13
CA ARG A 64 -6.67 -14.12 11.79
C ARG A 64 -6.70 -15.03 13.01
N LEU A 65 -6.06 -14.64 14.10
CA LEU A 65 -6.19 -15.30 15.40
C LEU A 65 -7.55 -15.00 16.03
N VAL A 66 -8.00 -13.75 15.96
CA VAL A 66 -9.23 -13.30 16.63
C VAL A 66 -10.50 -13.74 15.90
N ARG A 67 -10.46 -13.97 14.57
CA ARG A 67 -11.65 -14.35 13.78
C ARG A 67 -12.37 -15.63 14.22
N GLN A 68 -11.71 -16.49 15.01
CA GLN A 68 -12.30 -17.73 15.52
C GLN A 68 -13.31 -17.49 16.66
N PHE A 69 -13.24 -16.34 17.33
CA PHE A 69 -14.03 -16.06 18.54
C PHE A 69 -15.29 -15.22 18.28
N PHE A 70 -15.44 -14.66 17.08
CA PHE A 70 -16.47 -13.66 16.81
C PHE A 70 -17.29 -14.00 15.56
N LYS A 71 -18.54 -13.50 15.54
CA LYS A 71 -19.41 -13.58 14.36
C LYS A 71 -18.91 -12.65 13.25
N ILE A 72 -19.11 -13.08 12.00
CA ILE A 72 -18.63 -12.39 10.78
C ILE A 72 -19.09 -10.93 10.71
N GLU A 73 -20.31 -10.62 11.13
CA GLU A 73 -20.91 -9.28 11.04
C GLU A 73 -20.15 -8.20 11.83
N LEU A 74 -19.54 -8.58 12.97
CA LEU A 74 -18.81 -7.64 13.83
C LEU A 74 -17.32 -7.51 13.45
N MET A 75 -16.84 -8.31 12.49
CA MET A 75 -15.42 -8.38 12.19
C MET A 75 -14.86 -7.14 11.49
N TYR A 76 -15.67 -6.45 10.68
CA TYR A 76 -15.23 -5.22 10.04
C TYR A 76 -14.95 -4.11 11.07
N PHE A 77 -15.80 -3.99 12.11
CA PHE A 77 -15.57 -3.05 13.20
C PHE A 77 -14.33 -3.41 14.02
N LEU A 78 -14.15 -4.71 14.32
CA LEU A 78 -12.99 -5.16 15.07
C LEU A 78 -11.67 -4.97 14.29
N HIS A 79 -11.70 -5.15 12.97
CA HIS A 79 -10.56 -4.88 12.10
C HIS A 79 -10.05 -3.43 12.27
N VAL A 80 -10.97 -2.45 12.23
CA VAL A 80 -10.61 -1.04 12.39
C VAL A 80 -10.10 -0.73 13.81
N LEU A 81 -10.65 -1.36 14.84
CA LEU A 81 -10.16 -1.21 16.22
C LEU A 81 -8.74 -1.75 16.40
N ILE A 82 -8.46 -2.95 15.89
CA ILE A 82 -7.13 -3.56 15.92
C ILE A 82 -6.14 -2.69 15.15
N LEU A 83 -6.54 -2.21 13.97
CA LEU A 83 -5.72 -1.33 13.16
C LEU A 83 -5.41 0.00 13.87
N SER A 84 -6.43 0.64 14.45
CA SER A 84 -6.27 1.88 15.22
C SER A 84 -5.30 1.70 16.38
N PHE A 85 -5.37 0.57 17.09
CA PHE A 85 -4.45 0.25 18.18
C PHE A 85 -2.99 0.18 17.70
N TYR A 86 -2.72 -0.52 16.59
CA TYR A 86 -1.37 -0.58 16.02
C TYR A 86 -0.88 0.77 15.52
N VAL A 87 -1.74 1.55 14.86
CA VAL A 87 -1.38 2.90 14.40
C VAL A 87 -1.03 3.81 15.58
N THR A 88 -1.76 3.74 16.69
CA THR A 88 -1.44 4.50 17.92
C THR A 88 -0.09 4.08 18.50
N ILE A 89 0.22 2.78 18.52
CA ILE A 89 1.55 2.30 18.97
C ILE A 89 2.65 2.88 18.08
N VAL A 90 2.47 2.87 16.76
CA VAL A 90 3.46 3.42 15.83
C VAL A 90 3.61 4.94 15.99
N ASP A 91 2.51 5.68 16.18
CA ASP A 91 2.54 7.12 16.42
C ASP A 91 3.38 7.47 17.66
N LEU A 92 3.15 6.75 18.77
CA LEU A 92 3.93 6.90 20.00
C LEU A 92 5.41 6.51 19.80
N PHE A 93 5.67 5.44 19.06
CA PHE A 93 7.03 4.98 18.77
C PHE A 93 7.82 6.01 17.94
N LEU A 94 7.20 6.58 16.90
CA LEU A 94 7.84 7.60 16.07
C LEU A 94 8.12 8.88 16.83
N LYS A 95 7.19 9.33 17.70
CA LYS A 95 7.41 10.48 18.58
C LYS A 95 8.58 10.29 19.54
N GLY A 96 8.87 9.05 19.95
CA GLY A 96 9.98 8.74 20.86
C GLY A 96 11.34 8.60 20.18
N PHE A 97 11.42 7.95 19.02
CA PHE A 97 12.69 7.61 18.36
C PHE A 97 13.01 8.43 17.10
N TYR A 98 11.99 8.90 16.37
CA TYR A 98 12.13 9.51 15.04
C TYR A 98 11.27 10.77 14.91
N ILE A 99 11.63 11.82 15.66
CA ILE A 99 10.91 13.10 15.70
C ILE A 99 10.78 13.73 14.30
N GLU A 100 11.80 13.64 13.44
CA GLU A 100 11.75 14.21 12.10
C GLU A 100 10.65 13.58 11.23
N ILE A 101 10.55 12.25 11.23
CA ILE A 101 9.49 11.52 10.49
C ILE A 101 8.13 11.84 11.10
N SER A 102 8.03 11.91 12.43
CA SER A 102 6.79 12.26 13.12
C SER A 102 6.30 13.67 12.76
N ASN A 103 7.21 14.64 12.61
CA ASN A 103 6.86 16.00 12.23
C ASN A 103 6.40 16.09 10.77
N ASN A 104 7.04 15.33 9.88
CA ASN A 104 6.70 15.29 8.46
C ASN A 104 5.37 14.56 8.18
N LEU A 105 5.08 13.48 8.91
CA LEU A 105 3.89 12.65 8.71
C LEU A 105 2.74 13.01 9.66
N GLY A 106 2.93 13.90 10.63
CA GLY A 106 2.06 14.13 11.81
C GLY A 106 0.58 13.75 11.67
N ILE A 107 -0.20 14.50 10.88
CA ILE A 107 -1.64 14.24 10.73
C ILE A 107 -1.98 13.03 9.85
N PHE A 108 -1.03 12.56 9.06
CA PHE A 108 -1.19 11.43 8.16
C PHE A 108 -1.06 10.08 8.85
N ILE A 109 -0.45 10.01 10.04
CA ILE A 109 -0.33 8.77 10.80
C ILE A 109 -1.72 8.23 11.20
N PRO A 110 -2.63 9.03 11.80
CA PRO A 110 -4.01 8.60 12.04
C PRO A 110 -4.79 8.23 10.76
N LEU A 111 -4.50 8.87 9.62
CA LEU A 111 -5.13 8.54 8.34
C LEU A 111 -4.80 7.12 7.85
N ILE A 112 -3.75 6.49 8.37
CA ILE A 112 -3.44 5.07 8.10
C ILE A 112 -4.59 4.19 8.58
N ALA A 113 -5.21 4.51 9.72
CA ALA A 113 -6.25 3.68 10.33
C ALA A 113 -7.54 3.59 9.51
N VAL A 114 -7.78 4.57 8.63
CA VAL A 114 -8.97 4.64 7.75
C VAL A 114 -8.64 4.35 6.29
N ASN A 115 -7.45 3.81 6.01
CA ASN A 115 -7.04 3.50 4.66
C ASN A 115 -7.75 2.25 4.13
N CYS A 116 -8.36 2.36 2.95
CA CYS A 116 -9.07 1.27 2.29
C CYS A 116 -8.19 0.07 1.88
N LEU A 117 -6.86 0.22 1.86
CA LEU A 117 -5.91 -0.87 1.66
C LEU A 117 -6.09 -1.99 2.69
N PHE A 118 -6.30 -1.64 3.97
CA PHE A 118 -6.45 -2.63 5.04
C PHE A 118 -7.75 -3.42 4.90
N PHE A 119 -8.83 -2.75 4.48
CA PHE A 119 -10.11 -3.38 4.22
C PHE A 119 -10.03 -4.39 3.06
N GLU A 120 -9.34 -4.03 1.97
CA GLU A 120 -9.12 -4.96 0.84
C GLU A 120 -8.29 -6.17 1.26
N GLN A 121 -7.24 -5.95 2.04
CA GLN A 121 -6.40 -7.03 2.55
C GLN A 121 -7.21 -7.96 3.47
N TYR A 122 -8.09 -7.41 4.31
CA TYR A 122 -8.98 -8.20 5.17
C TYR A 122 -9.91 -9.11 4.35
N GLU A 123 -10.57 -8.56 3.33
CA GLU A 123 -11.43 -9.32 2.41
C GLU A 123 -10.67 -10.47 1.72
N ASN A 124 -9.39 -10.25 1.40
CA ASN A 124 -8.55 -11.28 0.82
C ASN A 124 -8.14 -12.35 1.85
N SER A 125 -7.63 -11.92 3.01
CA SER A 125 -7.20 -12.78 4.11
C SER A 125 -8.30 -13.74 4.57
N ARG A 126 -9.55 -13.26 4.57
CA ARG A 126 -10.74 -14.05 4.87
C ARG A 126 -10.96 -15.19 3.86
N LYS A 127 -10.65 -14.97 2.58
CA LYS A 127 -10.79 -15.97 1.50
C LYS A 127 -9.65 -16.99 1.50
N GLN A 128 -8.52 -16.65 2.12
CA GLN A 128 -7.36 -17.53 2.15
C GLN A 128 -7.48 -18.65 3.21
N PRO A 129 -7.23 -19.92 2.85
CA PRO A 129 -7.36 -21.05 3.77
C PRO A 129 -6.24 -21.12 4.82
N SER A 130 -4.99 -20.84 4.45
CA SER A 130 -3.80 -21.16 5.26
C SER A 130 -3.12 -19.93 5.87
N PHE A 131 -2.68 -20.00 7.15
CA PHE A 131 -2.03 -18.90 7.89
C PHE A 131 -0.91 -18.21 7.07
N LEU A 132 0.01 -19.01 6.54
CA LEU A 132 1.14 -18.53 5.74
C LEU A 132 0.72 -17.83 4.45
N LEU A 133 -0.35 -18.28 3.81
CA LEU A 133 -0.80 -17.73 2.52
C LEU A 133 -1.32 -16.29 2.64
N SER A 134 -2.02 -15.97 3.74
CA SER A 134 -2.42 -14.57 3.97
C SER A 134 -1.24 -13.70 4.35
N LEU A 135 -0.29 -14.23 5.14
CA LEU A 135 0.90 -13.46 5.50
C LEU A 135 1.69 -13.04 4.25
N PHE A 136 1.94 -13.99 3.34
CA PHE A 136 2.60 -13.69 2.07
C PHE A 136 1.75 -12.78 1.17
N SER A 137 0.43 -12.91 1.21
CA SER A 137 -0.45 -11.94 0.53
C SER A 137 -0.35 -10.53 1.12
N ALA A 138 -0.25 -10.39 2.44
CA ALA A 138 -0.12 -9.10 3.11
C ALA A 138 1.24 -8.47 2.79
N ILE A 139 2.32 -9.27 2.79
CA ILE A 139 3.65 -8.84 2.34
C ILE A 139 3.57 -8.35 0.88
N GLY A 140 2.96 -9.14 -0.01
CA GLY A 140 2.82 -8.78 -1.42
C GLY A 140 2.00 -7.52 -1.64
N SER A 141 0.91 -7.36 -0.87
CA SER A 141 0.05 -6.17 -0.92
C SER A 141 0.80 -4.91 -0.44
N GLY A 142 1.53 -5.00 0.66
CA GLY A 142 2.31 -3.88 1.20
C GLY A 142 3.53 -3.53 0.33
N ILE A 143 4.23 -4.51 -0.25
CA ILE A 143 5.31 -4.26 -1.22
C ILE A 143 4.73 -3.65 -2.51
N GLY A 144 3.60 -4.17 -3.01
CA GLY A 144 2.90 -3.61 -4.15
C GLY A 144 2.47 -2.17 -3.94
N PHE A 145 1.98 -1.86 -2.72
CA PHE A 145 1.69 -0.50 -2.28
C PHE A 145 2.96 0.37 -2.30
N ALA A 146 4.04 -0.07 -1.64
CA ALA A 146 5.30 0.66 -1.53
C ALA A 146 5.90 1.01 -2.90
N LEU A 147 5.94 0.05 -3.83
CA LEU A 147 6.50 0.24 -5.17
C LEU A 147 5.79 1.37 -5.93
N ILE A 148 4.46 1.37 -5.91
CA ILE A 148 3.68 2.39 -6.61
C ILE A 148 3.76 3.72 -5.89
N MET A 149 3.72 3.72 -4.56
CA MET A 149 3.84 4.93 -3.75
C MET A 149 5.15 5.66 -4.06
N ILE A 150 6.27 4.92 -4.06
CA ILE A 150 7.60 5.45 -4.39
C ILE A 150 7.64 5.92 -5.86
N PHE A 151 7.08 5.15 -6.79
CA PHE A 151 7.08 5.52 -8.21
C PHE A 151 6.26 6.78 -8.50
N VAL A 152 5.05 6.88 -7.94
CA VAL A 152 4.21 8.08 -8.02
C VAL A 152 4.91 9.26 -7.39
N SER A 153 5.52 9.08 -6.22
CA SER A 153 6.23 10.15 -5.53
C SER A 153 7.44 10.64 -6.30
N PHE A 154 8.19 9.73 -6.94
CA PHE A 154 9.32 10.08 -7.79
C PHE A 154 8.89 10.93 -8.98
N LEU A 155 7.81 10.53 -9.67
CA LEU A 155 7.27 11.30 -10.79
C LEU A 155 6.72 12.64 -10.35
N ARG A 156 6.05 12.72 -9.19
CA ARG A 156 5.52 13.98 -8.65
C ARG A 156 6.61 14.92 -8.17
N GLU A 157 7.67 14.41 -7.54
CA GLU A 157 8.81 15.22 -7.12
C GLU A 157 9.54 15.81 -8.34
N LEU A 158 9.76 14.98 -9.37
CA LEU A 158 10.34 15.36 -10.65
C LEU A 158 9.52 16.43 -11.39
N LEU A 159 8.20 16.22 -11.52
CA LEU A 159 7.31 17.10 -12.29
C LEU A 159 6.86 18.36 -11.52
N GLY A 160 6.73 18.27 -10.20
CA GLY A 160 6.16 19.32 -9.35
C GLY A 160 7.20 20.28 -8.74
N SER A 161 8.37 19.80 -8.35
CA SER A 161 9.44 20.63 -7.77
C SER A 161 10.59 20.88 -8.75
N GLY A 162 10.64 20.16 -9.88
CA GLY A 162 11.79 20.22 -10.79
C GLY A 162 13.08 19.73 -10.13
N LYS A 163 12.98 19.00 -9.01
CA LYS A 163 14.08 18.46 -8.22
C LYS A 163 14.04 16.94 -8.29
N VAL A 164 15.21 16.32 -8.42
CA VAL A 164 15.40 14.87 -8.24
C VAL A 164 16.36 14.71 -7.07
N PHE A 165 15.92 14.11 -5.96
CA PHE A 165 16.78 13.93 -4.79
C PHE A 165 17.47 15.24 -4.35
N GLU A 166 16.68 16.31 -4.19
CA GLU A 166 17.14 17.67 -3.85
C GLU A 166 18.01 18.40 -4.90
N VAL A 167 18.38 17.77 -6.02
CA VAL A 167 19.12 18.42 -7.12
C VAL A 167 18.15 19.07 -8.10
N THR A 168 18.24 20.39 -8.27
CA THR A 168 17.38 21.18 -9.18
C THR A 168 17.74 20.93 -10.64
N VAL A 169 16.79 20.45 -11.43
CA VAL A 169 16.90 20.23 -12.89
C VAL A 169 16.06 21.24 -13.70
N PHE A 170 14.94 21.75 -13.15
CA PHE A 170 14.07 22.74 -13.80
C PHE A 170 13.82 23.98 -12.93
N SER A 171 14.08 25.18 -13.46
CA SER A 171 13.94 26.46 -12.73
C SER A 171 12.50 26.99 -12.58
N LYS A 172 11.51 26.46 -13.31
CA LYS A 172 10.08 26.82 -13.18
C LYS A 172 9.18 25.60 -13.42
N PRO A 173 9.01 24.71 -12.44
CA PRO A 173 8.01 23.65 -12.55
C PRO A 173 6.59 24.23 -12.39
N PRO A 174 5.60 23.74 -13.16
CA PRO A 174 4.21 24.12 -12.96
C PRO A 174 3.68 23.56 -11.63
N ALA A 175 3.31 24.46 -10.71
CA ALA A 175 2.83 24.14 -9.36
C ALA A 175 1.62 23.19 -9.32
N ILE A 176 0.90 23.06 -10.43
CA ILE A 176 -0.27 22.18 -10.63
C ILE A 176 0.06 20.71 -10.33
N PHE A 177 1.30 20.27 -10.60
CA PHE A 177 1.71 18.88 -10.37
C PHE A 177 2.03 18.54 -8.90
N SER A 178 2.29 19.55 -8.07
CA SER A 178 2.49 19.37 -6.62
C SER A 178 1.17 19.25 -5.87
N LEU A 179 0.07 19.77 -6.41
CA LEU A 179 -1.26 19.71 -5.81
C LEU A 179 -1.96 18.35 -6.07
N ALA A 180 -3.06 18.10 -5.37
CA ALA A 180 -3.87 16.88 -5.50
C ALA A 180 -4.28 16.54 -6.95
N PRO A 181 -4.63 17.51 -7.85
CA PRO A 181 -4.93 17.21 -9.26
C PRO A 181 -3.76 16.56 -10.00
N GLY A 182 -2.52 16.96 -9.70
CA GLY A 182 -1.31 16.36 -10.25
C GLY A 182 -1.16 14.88 -9.87
N GLY A 183 -1.49 14.52 -8.63
CA GLY A 183 -1.48 13.13 -8.18
C GLY A 183 -2.45 12.24 -8.96
N PHE A 184 -3.67 12.71 -9.21
CA PHE A 184 -4.65 11.97 -10.02
C PHE A 184 -4.20 11.79 -11.48
N ILE A 185 -3.61 12.83 -12.09
CA ILE A 185 -3.09 12.76 -13.45
C ILE A 185 -1.96 11.72 -13.55
N VAL A 186 -1.01 11.76 -12.61
CA VAL A 186 0.12 10.80 -12.58
C VAL A 186 -0.39 9.37 -12.41
N ILE A 187 -1.29 9.12 -11.45
CA ILE A 187 -1.87 7.79 -11.23
C ILE A 187 -2.67 7.31 -12.45
N GLY A 188 -3.39 8.22 -13.11
CA GLY A 188 -4.13 7.94 -14.34
C GLY A 188 -3.22 7.49 -15.48
N PHE A 189 -2.12 8.22 -15.73
CA PHE A 189 -1.13 7.85 -16.75
C PHE A 189 -0.43 6.53 -16.41
N ILE A 190 -0.07 6.29 -15.14
CA ILE A 190 0.54 5.03 -14.71
C ILE A 190 -0.41 3.86 -14.95
N THR A 191 -1.67 4.00 -14.52
CA THR A 191 -2.69 2.96 -14.70
C THR A 191 -2.94 2.69 -16.18
N ALA A 192 -3.02 3.74 -17.01
CA ALA A 192 -3.17 3.60 -18.45
C ALA A 192 -1.97 2.91 -19.11
N PHE A 193 -0.74 3.25 -18.71
CA PHE A 193 0.48 2.64 -19.24
C PHE A 193 0.58 1.16 -18.87
N ILE A 194 0.27 0.80 -17.63
CA ILE A 194 0.28 -0.60 -17.17
C ILE A 194 -0.84 -1.39 -17.85
N ALA A 195 -2.04 -0.81 -18.00
CA ALA A 195 -3.12 -1.45 -18.76
C ALA A 195 -2.78 -1.64 -20.24
N TYR A 196 -2.06 -0.70 -20.84
CA TYR A 196 -1.57 -0.81 -22.22
C TYR A 196 -0.57 -1.96 -22.37
N ILE A 197 0.39 -2.10 -21.45
CA ILE A 197 1.34 -3.22 -21.43
C ILE A 197 0.60 -4.55 -21.17
N GLY A 198 -0.34 -4.57 -20.21
CA GLY A 198 -1.11 -5.77 -19.87
C GLY A 198 -1.98 -6.27 -21.02
N LYS A 199 -2.58 -5.37 -21.81
CA LYS A 199 -3.30 -5.74 -23.06
C LYS A 199 -2.38 -6.34 -24.11
N ARG A 200 -1.09 -5.98 -24.12
CA ARG A 200 -0.10 -6.55 -25.03
C ARG A 200 0.33 -7.95 -24.59
N PHE A 201 0.40 -8.21 -23.28
CA PHE A 201 0.76 -9.51 -22.72
C PHE A 201 -0.39 -10.53 -22.78
N ASN A 202 -1.63 -10.09 -22.58
CA ASN A 202 -2.83 -10.95 -22.69
C ASN A 202 -3.25 -11.21 -24.15
N ARG A 203 -2.43 -10.81 -25.13
CA ARG A 203 -2.62 -11.11 -26.56
C ARG A 203 -1.90 -12.40 -26.98
N ASP A 204 -1.00 -12.92 -26.15
CA ASP A 204 -0.23 -14.15 -26.41
C ASP A 204 -0.90 -15.42 -25.83
N ASP A 205 -2.06 -15.29 -25.17
CA ASP A 205 -2.87 -16.36 -24.57
C ASP A 205 -4.22 -16.55 -25.33
N LYS A 206 -4.20 -16.44 -26.66
CA LYS A 206 -5.32 -16.83 -27.54
C LYS A 206 -4.87 -17.79 -28.64
#